data_AF-F4XXZ5-F1
#
_entry.id   AF-F4XXZ5-F1
#
_cell.length_a   1.000
_cell.length_b   1.000
_cell.length_c   1.000
_cell.angle_alpha   90.00
_cell.angle_beta   90.00
_cell.angle_gamma   90.00
#
_symmetry.space_group_name_H-M   'P 1'
#
loop_
_entity.id
_entity.type
_entity.pdbx_description
1 polymer ?
#
loop_
_entity_poly.entity_id
_entity_poly.type
_entity_poly.pdbx_seq_one_letter_code
_entity_poly.pdbx_strand_id
1 'polypeptide(L)'
;MGREKKNAVASLLEQVIRHLLFLQYWTSEYDYNAVHWQGEIYNFRIQLKRKLTTNLRNYLDNELSSIYNDALGFVTIKTQNSVSLPPECPYCLDQLLDIEWLPKE
;
A
#
# COMPACT_ATOMS: atom_id res chain seq x y z
N MET A 1 10.68 -21.34 -4.18
CA MET A 1 11.55 -20.33 -3.52
C MET A 1 11.51 -18.93 -4.13
N GLY A 2 11.85 -18.70 -5.41
CA GLY A 2 11.87 -17.32 -5.96
C GLY A 2 10.49 -16.64 -6.06
N ARG A 3 9.47 -17.40 -6.51
CA ARG A 3 8.10 -16.91 -6.73
C ARG A 3 7.38 -16.58 -5.42
N GLU A 4 7.57 -17.38 -4.39
CA GLU A 4 6.97 -17.15 -3.07
C GLU A 4 7.47 -15.86 -2.43
N LYS A 5 8.78 -15.57 -2.55
CA LYS A 5 9.36 -14.30 -2.05
C LYS A 5 8.77 -13.10 -2.79
N LYS A 6 8.62 -13.19 -4.11
CA LYS A 6 7.98 -12.17 -4.95
C LYS A 6 6.53 -11.91 -4.53
N ASN A 7 5.74 -12.97 -4.43
CA ASN A 7 4.34 -12.87 -4.00
C ASN A 7 4.22 -12.28 -2.57
N ALA A 8 5.11 -12.66 -1.66
CA ALA A 8 5.11 -12.15 -0.30
C ALA A 8 5.39 -10.64 -0.25
N VAL A 9 6.39 -10.13 -0.99
CA VAL A 9 6.65 -8.69 -1.02
C VAL A 9 5.57 -7.92 -1.77
N ALA A 10 4.98 -8.49 -2.83
CA ALA A 10 3.87 -7.87 -3.55
C ALA A 10 2.64 -7.72 -2.65
N SER A 11 2.28 -8.77 -1.91
CA SER A 11 1.15 -8.74 -0.96
C SER A 11 1.37 -7.73 0.17
N LEU A 12 2.60 -7.61 0.69
CA LEU A 12 2.91 -6.57 1.69
C LEU A 12 2.80 -5.16 1.10
N LEU A 13 3.30 -4.94 -0.12
CA LEU A 13 3.20 -3.64 -0.78
C LEU A 13 1.74 -3.26 -1.06
N GLU A 14 0.93 -4.22 -1.49
CA GLU A 14 -0.50 -4.07 -1.66
C GLU A 14 -1.19 -3.61 -0.37
N GLN A 15 -0.85 -4.23 0.76
CA GLN A 15 -1.38 -3.85 2.06
C GLN A 15 -0.99 -2.43 2.46
N VAL A 16 0.24 -2.00 2.19
CA VAL A 16 0.65 -0.59 2.39
C VAL A 16 -0.22 0.34 1.54
N ILE A 17 -0.38 0.07 0.25
CA ILE A 17 -1.18 0.90 -0.66
C ILE A 17 -2.63 0.99 -0.19
N ARG A 18 -3.27 -0.13 0.18
CA ARG A 18 -4.66 -0.16 0.67
C ARG A 18 -4.85 0.77 1.88
N HIS A 19 -3.96 0.70 2.87
CA HIS A 19 -4.07 1.52 4.07
C HIS A 19 -3.75 2.98 3.83
N LEU A 20 -2.82 3.29 2.91
CA LEU A 20 -2.60 4.67 2.48
C LEU A 20 -3.82 5.25 1.77
N LEU A 21 -4.50 4.47 0.92
CA LEU A 21 -5.75 4.89 0.30
C LEU A 21 -6.87 5.13 1.31
N PHE A 22 -7.00 4.28 2.34
CA PHE A 22 -7.94 4.53 3.44
C PHE A 22 -7.60 5.83 4.18
N LEU A 23 -6.32 6.03 4.50
CA LEU A 23 -5.86 7.20 5.24
C LEU A 23 -6.08 8.50 4.45
N GLN A 24 -5.79 8.50 3.14
CA GLN A 24 -5.86 9.72 2.34
C GLN A 24 -7.28 10.04 1.83
N TYR A 25 -8.09 9.03 1.50
CA TYR A 25 -9.36 9.26 0.80
C TYR A 25 -10.60 8.89 1.61
N TRP A 26 -10.50 8.04 2.64
CA TRP A 26 -11.65 7.62 3.43
C TRP A 26 -11.87 8.48 4.67
N THR A 27 -12.19 9.75 4.45
CA THR A 27 -12.32 10.78 5.50
C THR A 27 -13.40 10.46 6.53
N SER A 28 -14.49 9.79 6.15
CA SER A 28 -15.58 9.43 7.07
C SER A 28 -15.16 8.52 8.23
N GLU A 29 -14.17 7.66 8.01
CA GLU A 29 -13.69 6.68 9.00
C GLU A 29 -12.34 7.07 9.62
N TYR A 30 -11.78 8.20 9.19
CA TYR A 30 -10.43 8.64 9.52
C TYR A 30 -10.23 8.83 11.03
N ASP A 31 -11.13 9.56 11.69
CA ASP A 31 -10.99 9.96 13.10
C ASP A 31 -10.85 8.76 14.05
N TYR A 32 -11.52 7.64 13.72
CA TYR A 32 -11.53 6.43 14.54
C TYR A 32 -10.43 5.44 14.17
N ASN A 33 -10.02 5.39 12.89
CA ASN A 33 -9.18 4.31 12.37
C ASN A 33 -7.79 4.75 11.92
N ALA A 34 -7.50 6.05 11.79
CA ALA A 34 -6.24 6.55 11.26
C ALA A 34 -5.01 6.00 12.02
N VAL A 35 -5.04 6.02 13.35
CA VAL A 35 -3.95 5.47 14.19
C VAL A 35 -3.74 3.97 13.94
N HIS A 36 -4.83 3.22 13.81
CA HIS A 36 -4.76 1.79 13.51
C HIS A 36 -4.15 1.54 12.13
N TRP A 37 -4.59 2.26 11.10
CA TRP A 37 -4.05 2.14 9.74
C TRP A 37 -2.58 2.56 9.66
N GLN A 38 -2.17 3.62 10.37
CA GLN A 38 -0.77 4.03 10.47
C GLN A 38 0.09 2.92 11.11
N GLY A 39 -0.40 2.27 12.17
CA GLY A 39 0.27 1.13 12.80
C GLY A 39 0.44 -0.05 11.84
N GLU A 40 -0.60 -0.38 11.07
CA GLU A 40 -0.55 -1.42 10.04
C GLU A 40 0.45 -1.07 8.92
N ILE A 41 0.42 0.17 8.41
CA ILE A 41 1.38 0.66 7.40
C ILE A 41 2.83 0.49 7.91
N TYR A 42 3.10 0.93 9.13
CA TYR A 42 4.42 0.79 9.74
C TYR A 42 4.84 -0.68 9.81
N ASN A 43 3.97 -1.57 10.27
CA ASN A 43 4.24 -3.00 10.37
C ASN A 43 4.56 -3.63 9.00
N PHE A 44 3.78 -3.33 7.96
CA PHE A 44 4.03 -3.87 6.62
C PHE A 44 5.32 -3.35 6.02
N ARG A 45 5.65 -2.06 6.21
CA ARG A 45 6.93 -1.49 5.76
C ARG A 45 8.13 -2.09 6.47
N ILE A 46 8.04 -2.37 7.77
CA ILE A 46 9.08 -3.09 8.50
C ILE A 46 9.29 -4.50 7.93
N GLN A 47 8.19 -5.20 7.60
CA GLN A 47 8.27 -6.53 6.97
C GLN A 47 8.88 -6.46 5.56
N LEU A 48 8.52 -5.46 4.75
CA LEU A 48 9.11 -5.20 3.44
C LEU A 48 10.62 -4.96 3.57
N LYS A 49 11.04 -4.05 4.45
CA LYS A 49 12.45 -3.72 4.71
C LYS A 49 13.28 -4.95 5.05
N ARG A 50 12.73 -5.91 5.82
CA ARG A 50 13.42 -7.16 6.20
C ARG A 50 13.55 -8.16 5.05
N LYS A 51 12.64 -8.11 4.06
CA LYS A 51 12.57 -9.07 2.95
C LYS A 51 13.17 -8.52 1.65
N LEU A 52 13.27 -7.20 1.52
CA LEU A 52 13.67 -6.54 0.30
C LEU A 52 15.14 -6.76 -0.04
N THR A 53 15.36 -7.13 -1.29
CA THR A 53 16.65 -7.14 -1.97
C THR A 53 16.52 -6.27 -3.21
N THR A 54 17.63 -5.89 -3.86
CA THR A 54 17.59 -5.09 -5.10
C THR A 54 16.71 -5.73 -6.17
N ASN A 55 16.81 -7.05 -6.36
CA ASN A 55 15.98 -7.76 -7.34
C ASN A 55 14.48 -7.73 -6.99
N LEU A 56 14.14 -7.84 -5.71
CA LEU A 56 12.75 -7.77 -5.28
C LEU A 56 12.21 -6.34 -5.35
N ARG A 57 13.03 -5.33 -5.09
CA ARG A 57 12.67 -3.93 -5.29
C ARG A 57 12.37 -3.64 -6.76
N ASN A 58 13.25 -4.06 -7.68
CA ASN A 58 13.00 -3.91 -9.11
C ASN A 58 11.73 -4.64 -9.55
N TYR A 59 11.47 -5.82 -9.01
CA TYR A 59 10.23 -6.55 -9.28
C TYR A 59 8.99 -5.76 -8.81
N LEU A 60 9.01 -5.20 -7.59
CA LEU A 60 7.91 -4.38 -7.10
C LEU A 60 7.67 -3.14 -7.96
N ASP A 61 8.75 -2.51 -8.44
CA ASP A 61 8.65 -1.32 -9.30
C ASP A 61 7.95 -1.65 -10.63
N ASN A 62 8.35 -2.75 -11.27
CA ASN A 62 7.74 -3.21 -12.52
C ASN A 62 6.26 -3.60 -12.35
N GLU A 63 5.91 -4.21 -11.21
CA GLU A 63 4.54 -4.68 -10.95
C GLU A 63 3.68 -3.65 -10.23
N LEU A 64 4.20 -2.46 -9.92
CA LEU A 64 3.55 -1.47 -9.06
C LEU A 64 2.13 -1.15 -9.54
N SER A 65 1.94 -0.98 -10.85
CA SER A 65 0.63 -0.70 -11.44
C SER A 65 -0.36 -1.85 -11.23
N SER A 66 0.09 -3.11 -11.36
CA SER A 66 -0.76 -4.27 -11.11
C SER A 66 -1.15 -4.37 -9.64
N ILE A 67 -0.17 -4.22 -8.75
CA ILE A 67 -0.37 -4.27 -7.29
C ILE A 67 -1.31 -3.15 -6.85
N TYR A 68 -1.17 -1.97 -7.44
CA TYR A 68 -2.08 -0.85 -7.20
C TYR A 68 -3.52 -1.15 -7.62
N ASN A 69 -3.72 -1.74 -8.80
CA ASN A 69 -5.06 -2.11 -9.27
C ASN A 69 -5.76 -3.11 -8.34
N ASP A 70 -5.03 -4.09 -7.82
CA ASP A 70 -5.56 -5.04 -6.83
C ASP A 70 -5.96 -4.32 -5.52
N ALA A 71 -5.10 -3.43 -5.03
CA ALA A 71 -5.38 -2.60 -3.85
C ALA A 71 -6.59 -1.69 -4.07
N LEU A 72 -6.68 -1.03 -5.23
CA LEU A 72 -7.77 -0.15 -5.62
C LEU A 72 -9.10 -0.92 -5.63
N GLY A 73 -9.14 -2.10 -6.26
CA GLY A 73 -10.33 -2.96 -6.27
C GLY A 73 -10.82 -3.30 -4.86
N PHE A 74 -9.91 -3.64 -3.96
CA PHE A 74 -10.25 -3.92 -2.56
C PHE A 74 -10.82 -2.70 -1.83
N VAL A 75 -10.18 -1.54 -1.97
CA VAL A 75 -10.62 -0.29 -1.32
C VAL A 75 -11.98 0.15 -1.86
N THR A 76 -12.20 0.05 -3.17
CA THR A 76 -13.49 0.33 -3.82
C THR A 76 -14.61 -0.53 -3.25
N ILE A 77 -14.39 -1.84 -3.08
CA ILE A 77 -15.37 -2.74 -2.46
C ILE A 77 -15.64 -2.34 -1.01
N LYS A 78 -14.59 -2.12 -0.21
CA LYS A 78 -14.71 -1.82 1.22
C LYS A 78 -15.40 -0.48 1.50
N THR A 79 -15.13 0.50 0.65
CA THR A 79 -15.76 1.83 0.70
C THR A 79 -17.11 1.87 -0.02
N GLN A 80 -17.60 0.75 -0.56
CA GLN A 80 -18.85 0.69 -1.35
C GLN A 80 -18.88 1.72 -2.49
N ASN A 81 -17.72 2.01 -3.08
CA ASN A 81 -17.55 3.01 -4.14
C ASN A 81 -18.08 4.42 -3.76
N SER A 82 -18.08 4.75 -2.46
CA SER A 82 -18.51 6.06 -1.95
C SER A 82 -17.36 7.07 -1.85
N VAL A 83 -16.13 6.65 -2.14
CA VAL A 83 -14.91 7.46 -2.09
C VAL A 83 -14.35 7.67 -3.50
N SER A 84 -13.91 8.90 -3.81
CA SER A 84 -13.22 9.19 -5.06
C SER A 84 -11.76 8.77 -4.95
N LEU A 85 -11.39 7.70 -5.65
CA LEU A 85 -10.04 7.16 -5.68
C LEU A 85 -9.38 7.47 -7.03
N PRO A 86 -8.07 7.75 -7.06
CA PRO A 86 -7.38 8.00 -8.31
C PRO A 86 -7.35 6.73 -9.19
N PRO A 87 -7.41 6.85 -10.53
CA PRO A 87 -7.35 5.70 -11.43
C PRO A 87 -5.94 5.13 -11.58
N GLU A 88 -4.90 5.91 -11.22
CA GLU A 88 -3.50 5.53 -11.27
C GLU A 88 -2.85 5.69 -9.89
N CYS A 89 -1.77 4.95 -9.64
CA CYS A 89 -1.10 4.97 -8.34
C CYS A 89 -0.55 6.38 -8.03
N PRO A 90 -1.04 7.07 -6.98
CA PRO A 90 -0.58 8.42 -6.64
C PRO A 90 0.78 8.42 -5.91
N TYR A 91 1.33 7.23 -5.64
CA TYR A 91 2.54 7.04 -4.84
C TYR A 91 3.65 6.43 -5.69
N CYS A 92 4.88 6.91 -5.53
CA CYS A 92 6.05 6.23 -6.07
C CYS A 92 6.53 5.11 -5.12
N LEU A 93 7.32 4.16 -5.63
CA LEU A 93 7.81 3.04 -4.82
C LEU A 93 8.62 3.52 -3.61
N ASP A 94 9.40 4.60 -3.73
CA ASP A 94 10.15 5.15 -2.60
C ASP A 94 9.24 5.62 -1.46
N GLN A 95 8.14 6.32 -1.76
CA GLN A 95 7.14 6.72 -0.76
C GLN A 95 6.47 5.51 -0.10
N LEU A 96 6.19 4.46 -0.87
CA LEU A 96 5.57 3.25 -0.35
C LEU A 96 6.51 2.48 0.60
N LEU A 97 7.82 2.53 0.34
CA LEU A 97 8.84 1.83 1.13
C LEU A 97 9.42 2.66 2.29
N ASP A 98 9.25 3.97 2.28
CA ASP A 98 9.70 4.86 3.35
C ASP A 98 8.87 4.63 4.62
N ILE A 99 9.53 4.23 5.71
CA ILE A 99 8.91 3.88 6.99
C ILE A 99 8.10 5.05 7.57
N GLU A 100 8.63 6.26 7.48
CA GLU A 100 8.13 7.44 8.18
C GLU A 100 7.21 8.30 7.30
N TRP A 101 7.20 8.04 5.99
CA TRP A 101 6.39 8.81 5.06
C TRP A 101 4.90 8.50 5.15
N LEU A 102 4.06 9.53 5.27
CA LEU A 102 2.61 9.46 5.11
C LEU A 102 2.16 10.56 4.14
N PRO A 103 1.10 10.31 3.34
CA PRO A 103 0.52 11.33 2.48
C PRO A 103 -0.02 12.47 3.35
N LYS A 104 0.23 13.69 2.90
CA LYS A 104 -0.37 14.88 3.51
C LYS A 104 -1.81 15.01 3.01
N GLU A 105 -2.65 15.57 3.88
CA GLU A 105 -4.04 15.97 3.56
C GLU A 105 -4.10 16.96 2.39
#